data_AF-A0A5F9C3D1-F1
#
_entry.id   AF-A0A5F9C3D1-F1
#
_cell.length_a   1.000
_cell.length_b   1.000
_cell.length_c   1.000
_cell.angle_alpha   90.00
_cell.angle_beta   90.00
_cell.angle_gamma   90.00
#
_symmetry.space_group_name_H-M   'P 1'
#
loop_
_entity.id
_entity.type
_entity.pdbx_description
1 polymer ?
#
loop_
_entity_poly.entity_id
_entity_poly.type
_entity_poly.pdbx_seq_one_letter_code
_entity_poly.pdbx_strand_id
1 'polypeptide(L)'
;MLRASGRRLGAAVAPAVALVAGMLSSLVCCSLLGPSDPVASVLSPYFGTKTRYEDVNPRLVLDPEVTCTPVQLVALIRHGTRYPTAKQIRKLRQLHGLLQARGRGSAGGRDLGAALADWPLGYADWMDGQLVEKGRQDMRQLALRLASLFPALFSRENYGRLRLLTSSKHRCVDSGAAFLQGLWQHYHPGLPPPDVADMECGPPRINDKLMRFFDHCEKFLTEVERNATALYHVEAFKTGPEMQNILKKVAATLQVPVNDLNAGLNRFLLQSFSSLVMQRPFYHCFLSWATSKTRSP
;
A
#
# COMPACT_ATOMS: atom_id res chain seq x y z
N MET A 1 38.32 38.22 -67.88
CA MET A 1 37.55 37.01 -68.22
C MET A 1 36.89 36.48 -66.95
N LEU A 2 35.58 36.21 -67.06
CA LEU A 2 34.70 35.42 -66.19
C LEU A 2 34.39 35.87 -64.74
N ARG A 3 33.08 36.11 -64.56
CA ARG A 3 32.31 36.26 -63.32
C ARG A 3 32.49 35.09 -62.35
N ALA A 4 32.44 35.38 -61.05
CA ALA A 4 31.52 34.72 -60.13
C ALA A 4 31.26 35.60 -58.89
N SER A 5 29.97 35.70 -58.55
CA SER A 5 29.38 36.41 -57.42
C SER A 5 29.29 35.48 -56.21
N GLY A 6 29.35 36.00 -54.97
CA GLY A 6 29.01 35.18 -53.81
C GLY A 6 29.35 35.74 -52.43
N ARG A 7 28.53 36.70 -51.97
CA ARG A 7 28.10 36.96 -50.57
C ARG A 7 29.07 36.76 -49.39
N ARG A 8 29.29 37.88 -48.70
CA ARG A 8 29.61 37.96 -47.26
C ARG A 8 28.46 37.40 -46.43
N LEU A 9 28.74 36.49 -45.49
CA LEU A 9 27.97 36.36 -44.25
C LEU A 9 28.94 36.19 -43.09
N GLY A 10 28.75 37.04 -42.09
CA GLY A 10 29.62 37.18 -40.94
C GLY A 10 29.58 35.97 -40.00
N ALA A 11 30.70 35.82 -39.29
CA ALA A 11 30.78 35.07 -38.07
C ALA A 11 29.81 35.67 -37.04
N ALA A 12 28.89 34.85 -36.56
CA ALA A 12 28.25 35.04 -35.27
C ALA A 12 28.18 33.65 -34.62
N VAL A 13 29.15 33.40 -33.74
CA VAL A 13 29.11 32.27 -32.81
C VAL A 13 27.97 32.57 -31.84
N ALA A 14 26.81 31.96 -32.04
CA ALA A 14 25.74 31.94 -31.05
C ALA A 14 26.13 30.96 -29.92
N PRO A 15 25.84 31.27 -28.64
CA PRO A 15 26.26 30.45 -27.52
C PRO A 15 25.32 29.25 -27.37
N ALA A 16 25.54 28.18 -28.14
CA ALA A 16 24.78 26.94 -28.04
C ALA A 16 25.32 25.99 -26.95
N VAL A 17 25.66 26.52 -25.77
CA VAL A 17 26.15 25.70 -24.62
C VAL A 17 25.29 25.86 -23.37
N ALA A 18 24.31 26.76 -23.33
CA ALA A 18 23.51 27.00 -22.13
C ALA A 18 22.15 26.26 -22.05
N LEU A 19 21.84 25.34 -22.96
CA LEU A 19 20.52 24.68 -23.02
C LEU A 19 20.53 23.14 -22.96
N VAL A 20 21.66 22.50 -22.69
CA VAL A 20 21.73 21.03 -22.49
C VAL A 20 21.93 20.66 -21.01
N ALA A 21 22.42 21.57 -20.17
CA ALA A 21 22.50 21.35 -18.72
C ALA A 21 21.15 21.52 -18.00
N GLY A 22 20.15 22.15 -18.62
CA GLY A 22 18.83 22.40 -18.04
C GLY A 22 17.81 21.26 -18.25
N MET A 23 18.06 20.32 -19.16
CA MET A 23 17.13 19.22 -19.46
C MET A 23 17.58 17.84 -18.95
N LEU A 24 18.80 17.72 -18.43
CA LEU A 24 19.25 16.51 -17.73
C LEU A 24 19.00 16.54 -16.21
N SER A 25 18.62 17.70 -15.66
CA SER A 25 18.30 17.84 -14.22
C SER A 25 16.81 17.62 -13.89
N SER A 26 15.93 17.59 -14.90
CA SER A 26 14.48 17.40 -14.74
C SER A 26 14.01 15.95 -14.91
N LEU A 27 14.88 15.02 -15.31
CA LEU A 27 14.55 13.60 -15.49
C LEU A 27 15.03 12.68 -14.35
N VAL A 28 15.72 13.22 -13.34
CA VAL A 28 16.12 12.47 -12.12
C VAL A 28 15.13 12.66 -10.96
N CYS A 29 14.09 13.50 -11.14
CA CYS A 29 13.15 13.87 -10.07
C CYS A 29 11.82 13.09 -10.07
N CYS A 30 11.77 11.88 -10.64
CA CYS A 30 10.57 11.01 -10.57
C CYS A 30 10.78 9.65 -9.92
N SER A 31 11.94 9.40 -9.31
CA SER A 31 12.19 8.19 -8.50
C SER A 31 12.36 8.49 -7.01
N LEU A 32 12.07 9.72 -6.56
CA LEU A 32 12.07 10.04 -5.15
C LEU A 32 10.94 9.25 -4.47
N LEU A 33 11.31 8.15 -3.83
CA LEU A 33 10.62 7.68 -2.63
C LEU A 33 10.40 8.94 -1.78
N GLY A 34 9.14 9.39 -1.71
CA GLY A 34 8.79 10.54 -0.89
C GLY A 34 9.40 10.36 0.51
N PRO A 35 9.99 11.40 1.11
CA PRO A 35 10.61 11.29 2.43
C PRO A 35 9.65 10.57 3.36
N SER A 36 10.08 9.43 3.90
CA SER A 36 9.32 8.73 4.93
C SER A 36 9.11 9.68 6.08
N ASP A 37 7.85 10.10 6.30
CA ASP A 37 7.46 10.97 7.41
C ASP A 37 8.06 10.42 8.72
N PRO A 38 8.92 11.19 9.41
CA PRO A 38 9.64 10.74 10.60
C PRO A 38 8.69 10.17 11.67
N VAL A 39 7.48 10.73 11.80
CA VAL A 39 6.49 10.29 12.79
C VAL A 39 5.89 8.94 12.41
N ALA A 40 5.64 8.75 11.12
CA ALA A 40 5.08 7.50 10.63
C ALA A 40 6.05 6.32 10.72
N SER A 41 7.34 6.60 10.51
CA SER A 41 8.41 5.61 10.69
C SER A 41 8.43 5.04 12.11
N VAL A 42 8.25 5.91 13.13
CA VAL A 42 8.24 5.50 14.56
C VAL A 42 7.05 4.63 14.92
N LEU A 43 5.87 4.90 14.37
CA LEU A 43 4.64 4.15 14.70
C LEU A 43 4.47 2.87 13.87
N SER A 44 5.16 2.77 12.74
CA SER A 44 4.97 1.68 11.79
C SER A 44 5.08 0.27 12.37
N PRO A 45 6.04 -0.03 13.28
CA PRO A 45 6.15 -1.36 13.89
C PRO A 45 4.90 -1.81 14.67
N TYR A 46 4.08 -0.87 15.15
CA TYR A 46 2.88 -1.15 15.96
C TYR A 46 1.62 -1.44 15.13
N PHE A 47 1.69 -1.33 13.80
CA PHE A 47 0.55 -1.57 12.91
C PHE A 47 0.38 -3.04 12.48
N GLY A 48 1.35 -3.91 12.78
CA GLY A 48 1.29 -5.35 12.52
C GLY A 48 1.05 -5.67 11.05
N THR A 49 -0.02 -6.41 10.71
CA THR A 49 -0.35 -6.73 9.31
C THR A 49 -0.79 -5.52 8.47
N LYS A 50 -0.75 -4.31 9.04
CA LYS A 50 -1.01 -3.03 8.38
C LYS A 50 0.23 -2.17 8.24
N THR A 51 1.36 -2.59 8.77
CA THR A 51 2.62 -1.94 8.48
C THR A 51 2.88 -1.94 6.97
N ARG A 52 3.39 -0.82 6.44
CA ARG A 52 3.78 -0.73 5.03
C ARG A 52 4.97 -1.64 4.78
N TYR A 53 5.06 -2.17 3.57
CA TYR A 53 6.14 -3.10 3.23
C TYR A 53 7.52 -2.42 3.32
N GLU A 54 7.61 -1.16 2.88
CA GLU A 54 8.85 -0.38 2.95
C GLU A 54 9.38 -0.14 4.37
N ASP A 55 8.50 -0.05 5.37
CA ASP A 55 8.89 0.31 6.73
C ASP A 55 9.56 -0.87 7.46
N VAL A 56 9.21 -2.11 7.10
CA VAL A 56 9.79 -3.33 7.70
C VAL A 56 10.91 -3.94 6.88
N ASN A 57 11.14 -3.43 5.68
CA ASN A 57 12.19 -3.93 4.80
C ASN A 57 13.07 -2.79 4.26
N PRO A 58 13.84 -2.10 5.11
CA PRO A 58 14.75 -1.04 4.68
C PRO A 58 16.01 -1.58 3.98
N ARG A 59 16.32 -2.88 4.16
CA ARG A 59 17.53 -3.54 3.62
C ARG A 59 17.41 -3.97 2.15
N LEU A 60 16.37 -3.53 1.45
CA LEU A 60 16.13 -3.77 0.02
C LEU A 60 17.15 -3.12 -0.93
N VAL A 61 18.23 -2.55 -0.40
CA VAL A 61 19.27 -1.80 -1.14
C VAL A 61 20.57 -2.60 -1.29
N LEU A 62 20.72 -3.71 -0.56
CA LEU A 62 21.91 -4.55 -0.62
C LEU A 62 21.57 -5.86 -1.31
N ASP A 63 22.08 -6.05 -2.52
CA ASP A 63 22.06 -7.34 -3.19
C ASP A 63 22.97 -8.30 -2.39
N PRO A 64 22.44 -9.42 -1.86
CA PRO A 64 23.31 -10.44 -1.28
C PRO A 64 24.25 -10.95 -2.39
N GLU A 65 25.54 -11.06 -2.11
CA GLU A 65 26.47 -11.74 -3.01
C GLU A 65 26.04 -13.21 -3.14
N VAL A 66 25.32 -13.54 -4.21
CA VAL A 66 24.89 -14.92 -4.48
C VAL A 66 26.02 -15.60 -5.26
N THR A 67 26.78 -16.47 -4.60
CA THR A 67 27.83 -17.30 -5.22
C THR A 67 27.28 -18.51 -5.99
N CYS A 68 25.98 -18.75 -5.91
CA CYS A 68 25.26 -19.86 -6.53
C CYS A 68 24.33 -19.38 -7.64
N THR A 69 24.07 -20.22 -8.64
CA THR A 69 23.10 -19.91 -9.71
C THR A 69 21.69 -20.33 -9.29
N PRO A 70 20.72 -19.42 -9.17
CA PRO A 70 19.34 -19.75 -8.83
C PRO A 70 18.66 -20.48 -9.99
N VAL A 71 18.05 -21.64 -9.72
CA VAL A 71 17.38 -22.48 -10.74
C VAL A 71 15.84 -22.41 -10.67
N GLN A 72 15.29 -22.00 -9.53
CA GLN A 72 13.85 -21.85 -9.33
C GLN A 72 13.57 -20.84 -8.22
N LEU A 73 12.52 -20.03 -8.39
CA LEU A 73 11.97 -19.17 -7.34
C LEU A 73 10.52 -19.55 -7.07
N VAL A 74 10.19 -19.81 -5.81
CA VAL A 74 8.82 -19.96 -5.34
C VAL A 74 8.59 -18.93 -4.25
N ALA A 75 7.58 -18.07 -4.44
CA ALA A 75 7.28 -16.98 -3.51
C ALA A 75 5.80 -17.02 -3.11
N LEU A 76 5.53 -16.92 -1.81
CA LEU A 76 4.19 -16.68 -1.29
C LEU A 76 4.05 -15.20 -0.95
N ILE A 77 3.27 -14.48 -1.76
CA ILE A 77 3.18 -13.03 -1.70
C ILE A 77 1.78 -12.63 -1.26
N ARG A 78 1.70 -11.73 -0.27
CA ARG A 78 0.44 -11.11 0.14
C ARG A 78 0.07 -10.00 -0.84
N HIS A 79 -1.23 -9.73 -0.98
CA HIS A 79 -1.72 -8.56 -1.70
C HIS A 79 -1.05 -7.25 -1.22
N GLY A 80 -0.94 -6.26 -2.11
CA GLY A 80 -0.44 -4.92 -1.79
C GLY A 80 -1.37 -4.10 -0.89
N THR A 81 -1.00 -2.85 -0.63
CA THR A 81 -1.80 -1.90 0.15
C THR A 81 -3.23 -1.77 -0.40
N ARG A 82 -4.24 -1.71 0.48
CA ARG A 82 -5.67 -1.70 0.12
C ARG A 82 -6.47 -0.68 0.92
N TYR A 83 -7.65 -0.30 0.42
CA TYR A 83 -8.62 0.46 1.17
C TYR A 83 -9.13 -0.32 2.39
N PRO A 84 -9.75 0.35 3.37
CA PRO A 84 -10.52 -0.32 4.40
C PRO A 84 -11.67 -1.15 3.84
N THR A 85 -12.06 -2.21 4.55
CA THR A 85 -13.28 -2.96 4.22
C THR A 85 -14.52 -2.14 4.56
N ALA A 86 -15.65 -2.39 3.92
CA ALA A 86 -16.92 -1.71 4.17
C ALA A 86 -17.32 -1.73 5.66
N LYS A 87 -17.05 -2.83 6.37
CA LYS A 87 -17.26 -2.93 7.83
C LYS A 87 -16.48 -1.87 8.62
N GLN A 88 -15.26 -1.55 8.19
CA GLN A 88 -14.42 -0.54 8.83
C GLN A 88 -14.79 0.87 8.38
N ILE A 89 -15.17 1.04 7.11
CA ILE A 89 -15.69 2.32 6.59
C ILE A 89 -16.95 2.74 7.35
N ARG A 90 -17.86 1.82 7.65
CA ARG A 90 -19.04 2.13 8.48
C ARG A 90 -18.68 2.57 9.90
N LYS A 91 -17.68 1.95 10.53
CA LYS A 91 -17.18 2.36 11.84
C LYS A 91 -16.57 3.76 11.81
N LEU A 92 -15.80 4.07 10.78
CA LEU A 92 -15.29 5.41 10.56
C LEU A 92 -16.41 6.44 10.44
N ARG A 93 -17.43 6.15 9.63
CA ARG A 93 -18.58 7.05 9.47
C ARG A 93 -19.33 7.25 10.77
N GLN A 94 -19.52 6.20 11.57
CA GLN A 94 -20.14 6.31 12.89
C GLN A 94 -19.35 7.25 13.79
N LEU A 95 -18.03 7.09 13.86
CA LEU A 95 -17.17 7.96 14.64
C LEU A 95 -17.16 9.40 14.14
N HIS A 96 -17.08 9.58 12.83
CA HIS A 96 -17.16 10.90 12.21
C HIS A 96 -18.49 11.59 12.53
N GLY A 97 -19.61 10.85 12.49
CA GLY A 97 -20.92 11.35 12.92
C GLY A 97 -20.96 11.73 14.41
N LEU A 98 -20.33 10.93 15.29
CA LEU A 98 -20.19 11.28 16.71
C LEU A 98 -19.40 12.58 16.91
N LEU A 99 -18.30 12.75 16.18
CA LEU A 99 -17.48 13.97 16.23
C LEU A 99 -18.23 15.20 15.71
N GLN A 100 -19.06 15.04 14.67
CA GLN A 100 -19.91 16.11 14.16
C GLN A 100 -21.05 16.47 15.13
N ALA A 101 -21.67 15.47 15.76
CA ALA A 101 -22.76 15.68 16.73
C ALA A 101 -22.29 16.30 18.05
N ARG A 102 -21.00 16.15 18.40
CA ARG A 102 -20.37 16.72 19.58
C ARG A 102 -20.51 18.25 19.66
N GLY A 103 -20.59 18.94 18.52
CA GLY A 103 -20.48 20.39 18.43
C GLY A 103 -19.05 20.90 18.68
N ARG A 104 -18.80 22.19 18.43
CA ARG A 104 -17.49 22.82 18.71
C ARG A 104 -17.29 22.93 20.22
N GLY A 105 -16.17 22.42 20.72
CA GLY A 105 -15.84 22.49 22.14
C GLY A 105 -15.57 23.94 22.59
N SER A 106 -15.98 24.26 23.81
CA SER A 106 -15.64 25.53 24.46
C SER A 106 -14.28 25.40 25.19
N ALA A 107 -13.16 25.33 24.46
CA ALA A 107 -11.83 25.41 25.08
C ALA A 107 -10.75 25.90 24.10
N GLY A 108 -10.01 26.94 24.51
CA GLY A 108 -8.96 27.60 23.74
C GLY A 108 -7.68 26.78 23.55
N GLY A 109 -7.75 25.73 22.73
CA GLY A 109 -6.61 24.96 22.21
C GLY A 109 -6.91 24.39 20.81
N ARG A 110 -5.93 23.71 20.19
CA ARG A 110 -6.18 22.94 18.95
C ARG A 110 -7.13 21.78 19.26
N ASP A 111 -8.41 22.01 19.06
CA ASP A 111 -9.48 21.02 19.24
C ASP A 111 -9.33 19.91 18.19
N LEU A 112 -8.67 18.82 18.59
CA LEU A 112 -8.45 17.69 17.71
C LEU A 112 -9.79 17.12 17.23
N GLY A 113 -10.81 16.94 18.08
CA GLY A 113 -12.06 16.37 17.61
C GLY A 113 -12.79 17.26 16.59
N ALA A 114 -12.74 18.60 16.72
CA ALA A 114 -13.29 19.50 15.70
C ALA A 114 -12.52 19.40 14.38
N ALA A 115 -11.19 19.35 14.42
CA ALA A 115 -10.36 19.17 13.22
C ALA A 115 -10.73 17.88 12.44
N LEU A 116 -11.33 16.90 13.12
CA LEU A 116 -11.65 15.58 12.56
C LEU A 116 -13.12 15.42 12.21
N ALA A 117 -13.99 16.20 12.84
CA ALA A 117 -15.34 16.43 12.38
C ALA A 117 -15.35 17.19 11.04
N ASP A 118 -14.40 18.13 10.87
CA ASP A 118 -14.24 18.94 9.66
C ASP A 118 -13.44 18.20 8.55
N TRP A 119 -12.79 17.09 8.89
CA TRP A 119 -12.01 16.33 7.92
C TRP A 119 -12.91 15.50 7.00
N PRO A 120 -12.86 15.68 5.66
CA PRO A 120 -13.73 14.94 4.75
C PRO A 120 -13.41 13.45 4.73
N LEU A 121 -14.38 12.62 5.15
CA LEU A 121 -14.27 11.17 5.07
C LEU A 121 -14.55 10.66 3.65
N GLY A 122 -13.53 10.64 2.79
CA GLY A 122 -13.63 10.27 1.36
C GLY A 122 -13.83 8.78 1.04
N TYR A 123 -14.26 7.96 2.00
CA TYR A 123 -14.43 6.53 1.78
C TYR A 123 -15.85 6.16 1.35
N ALA A 124 -15.95 5.44 0.24
CA ALA A 124 -17.19 4.90 -0.28
C ALA A 124 -17.28 3.38 -0.05
N ASP A 125 -18.50 2.84 0.04
CA ASP A 125 -18.69 1.40 0.35
C ASP A 125 -18.14 0.48 -0.73
N TRP A 126 -18.14 0.91 -1.99
CA TRP A 126 -17.58 0.14 -3.11
C TRP A 126 -16.06 -0.05 -3.00
N MET A 127 -15.36 0.76 -2.20
CA MET A 127 -13.92 0.64 -1.98
C MET A 127 -13.55 -0.61 -1.16
N ASP A 128 -14.51 -1.35 -0.59
CA ASP A 128 -14.40 -2.52 0.28
C ASP A 128 -13.15 -3.40 0.11
N GLY A 129 -12.03 -2.98 0.71
CA GLY A 129 -10.77 -3.71 0.63
C GLY A 129 -10.14 -3.76 -0.77
N GLN A 130 -10.58 -2.94 -1.72
CA GLN A 130 -10.02 -2.77 -3.07
C GLN A 130 -8.55 -2.35 -3.00
N LEU A 131 -7.75 -2.82 -3.95
CA LEU A 131 -6.33 -2.49 -4.02
C LEU A 131 -6.19 -1.00 -4.37
N VAL A 132 -5.41 -0.26 -3.57
CA VAL A 132 -5.13 1.16 -3.86
C VAL A 132 -3.97 1.28 -4.82
N GLU A 133 -3.77 2.44 -5.43
CA GLU A 133 -2.66 2.62 -6.37
C GLU A 133 -1.29 2.40 -5.72
N LYS A 134 -1.13 2.81 -4.45
CA LYS A 134 0.07 2.44 -3.66
C LYS A 134 0.28 0.92 -3.61
N GLY A 135 -0.79 0.13 -3.46
CA GLY A 135 -0.70 -1.32 -3.47
C GLY A 135 -0.33 -1.90 -4.83
N ARG A 136 -0.77 -1.28 -5.94
CA ARG A 136 -0.29 -1.64 -7.29
C ARG A 136 1.20 -1.34 -7.42
N GLN A 137 1.64 -0.18 -6.94
CA GLN A 137 3.04 0.20 -6.94
C GLN A 137 3.90 -0.74 -6.08
N ASP A 138 3.43 -1.15 -4.91
CA ASP A 138 4.12 -2.12 -4.05
C ASP A 138 4.43 -3.42 -4.82
N MET A 139 3.47 -3.90 -5.63
CA MET A 139 3.60 -5.12 -6.42
C MET A 139 4.49 -4.94 -7.66
N ARG A 140 4.39 -3.80 -8.36
CA ARG A 140 5.30 -3.46 -9.46
C ARG A 140 6.75 -3.39 -8.98
N GLN A 141 6.99 -2.71 -7.85
CA GLN A 141 8.33 -2.62 -7.25
C GLN A 141 8.82 -3.99 -6.77
N LEU A 142 7.95 -4.84 -6.23
CA LEU A 142 8.32 -6.21 -5.88
C LEU A 142 8.77 -7.01 -7.11
N ALA A 143 8.05 -6.91 -8.23
CA ALA A 143 8.43 -7.53 -9.50
C ALA A 143 9.82 -7.08 -9.96
N LEU A 144 10.06 -5.76 -10.00
CA LEU A 144 11.36 -5.20 -10.40
C LEU A 144 12.50 -5.69 -9.51
N ARG A 145 12.28 -5.75 -8.19
CA ARG A 145 13.28 -6.26 -7.24
C ARG A 145 13.60 -7.73 -7.46
N LEU A 146 12.58 -8.57 -7.65
CA LEU A 146 12.82 -9.99 -7.91
C LEU A 146 13.53 -10.20 -9.25
N ALA A 147 13.23 -9.39 -10.26
CA ALA A 147 13.96 -9.42 -11.53
C ALA A 147 15.43 -9.00 -11.37
N SER A 148 15.69 -7.97 -10.55
CA SER A 148 17.06 -7.53 -10.23
C SER A 148 17.86 -8.56 -9.44
N LEU A 149 17.23 -9.22 -8.46
CA LEU A 149 17.88 -10.22 -7.60
C LEU A 149 18.11 -11.56 -8.31
N PHE A 150 17.23 -11.91 -9.26
CA PHE A 150 17.27 -13.20 -9.95
C PHE A 150 17.22 -13.02 -11.47
N PRO A 151 18.17 -12.30 -12.09
CA PRO A 151 18.08 -11.88 -13.49
C PRO A 151 18.00 -13.05 -14.46
N ALA A 152 18.67 -14.17 -14.16
CA ALA A 152 18.59 -15.39 -14.97
C ALA A 152 17.17 -16.02 -14.96
N LEU A 153 16.47 -15.98 -13.83
CA LEU A 153 15.10 -16.52 -13.71
C LEU A 153 14.05 -15.61 -14.32
N PHE A 154 14.29 -14.29 -14.27
CA PHE A 154 13.41 -13.27 -14.83
C PHE A 154 13.93 -12.74 -16.16
N SER A 155 14.64 -13.54 -16.96
CA SER A 155 14.98 -13.15 -18.32
C SER A 155 13.71 -13.06 -19.19
N ARG A 156 13.78 -12.35 -20.31
CA ARG A 156 12.64 -12.21 -21.22
C ARG A 156 12.18 -13.57 -21.75
N GLU A 157 13.10 -14.49 -22.03
CA GLU A 157 12.80 -15.85 -22.51
C GLU A 157 12.07 -16.69 -21.45
N ASN A 158 12.24 -16.36 -20.17
CA ASN A 158 11.59 -17.04 -19.07
C ASN A 158 10.24 -16.40 -18.67
N TYR A 159 9.84 -15.28 -19.27
CA TYR A 159 8.60 -14.59 -18.92
C TYR A 159 7.36 -15.46 -19.11
N GLY A 160 7.26 -16.18 -20.23
CA GLY A 160 6.19 -17.16 -20.49
C GLY A 160 6.18 -18.38 -19.55
N ARG A 161 7.28 -18.63 -18.81
CA ARG A 161 7.38 -19.72 -17.82
C ARG A 161 6.90 -19.31 -16.43
N LEU A 162 6.68 -18.02 -16.19
CA LEU A 162 6.17 -17.51 -14.93
C LEU A 162 4.75 -18.05 -14.68
N ARG A 163 4.55 -18.66 -13.51
CA ARG A 163 3.24 -19.14 -13.08
C ARG A 163 2.77 -18.35 -11.87
N LEU A 164 1.76 -17.51 -12.07
CA LEU A 164 1.17 -16.74 -10.99
C LEU A 164 -0.20 -17.33 -10.58
N LEU A 165 -0.26 -17.81 -9.35
CA LEU A 165 -1.49 -18.31 -8.72
C LEU A 165 -1.98 -17.29 -7.70
N THR A 166 -3.30 -17.07 -7.63
CA THR A 166 -3.91 -16.10 -6.73
C THR A 166 -5.21 -16.63 -6.13
N SER A 167 -5.66 -16.04 -5.03
CA SER A 167 -7.02 -16.25 -4.53
C SER A 167 -8.03 -15.41 -5.33
N SER A 168 -9.31 -15.77 -5.32
CA SER A 168 -10.41 -15.02 -5.94
C SER A 168 -10.66 -13.62 -5.36
N LYS A 169 -10.00 -13.24 -4.25
CA LYS A 169 -10.14 -11.89 -3.70
C LYS A 169 -9.62 -10.87 -4.70
N HIS A 170 -10.45 -9.91 -5.09
CA HIS A 170 -10.15 -8.85 -6.06
C HIS A 170 -8.78 -8.20 -5.84
N ARG A 171 -8.47 -7.80 -4.59
CA ARG A 171 -7.16 -7.23 -4.23
C ARG A 171 -5.96 -8.15 -4.50
N CYS A 172 -6.15 -9.46 -4.43
CA CYS A 172 -5.09 -10.44 -4.73
C CYS A 172 -4.95 -10.65 -6.23
N VAL A 173 -6.06 -10.64 -6.98
CA VAL A 173 -6.06 -10.67 -8.45
C VAL A 173 -5.36 -9.41 -8.99
N ASP A 174 -5.78 -8.23 -8.53
CA ASP A 174 -5.20 -6.94 -8.90
C ASP A 174 -3.71 -6.84 -8.53
N SER A 175 -3.31 -7.45 -7.40
CA SER A 175 -1.91 -7.49 -6.99
C SER A 175 -1.08 -8.34 -7.95
N GLY A 176 -1.61 -9.49 -8.37
CA GLY A 176 -0.99 -10.34 -9.38
C GLY A 176 -0.88 -9.63 -10.73
N ALA A 177 -1.94 -8.95 -11.16
CA ALA A 177 -1.95 -8.15 -12.38
C ALA A 177 -0.89 -7.03 -12.33
N ALA A 178 -0.82 -6.27 -11.23
CA ALA A 178 0.17 -5.22 -11.05
C ALA A 178 1.61 -5.76 -11.02
N PHE A 179 1.83 -6.95 -10.46
CA PHE A 179 3.14 -7.62 -10.50
C PHE A 179 3.56 -7.94 -11.94
N LEU A 180 2.66 -8.52 -12.75
CA LEU A 180 2.91 -8.82 -14.17
C LEU A 180 3.15 -7.55 -14.98
N GLN A 181 2.38 -6.49 -14.75
CA GLN A 181 2.63 -5.19 -15.36
C GLN A 181 4.02 -4.63 -15.03
N GLY A 182 4.47 -4.79 -13.78
CA GLY A 182 5.81 -4.35 -13.37
C GLY A 182 6.93 -5.11 -14.10
N LEU A 183 6.79 -6.43 -14.26
CA LEU A 183 7.72 -7.22 -15.08
C LEU A 183 7.67 -6.84 -16.55
N TRP A 184 6.46 -6.65 -17.10
CA TRP A 184 6.33 -6.27 -18.50
C TRP A 184 7.04 -4.95 -18.80
N GLN A 185 6.88 -3.96 -17.92
CA GLN A 185 7.55 -2.65 -18.01
C GLN A 185 9.08 -2.77 -17.89
N HIS A 186 9.58 -3.73 -17.10
CA HIS A 186 11.00 -4.03 -17.02
C HIS A 186 11.58 -4.46 -18.37
N TYR A 187 10.85 -5.31 -19.11
CA TYR A 187 11.27 -5.80 -20.43
C TYR A 187 11.03 -4.82 -21.58
N HIS A 188 10.09 -3.90 -21.41
CA HIS A 188 9.67 -2.94 -22.45
C HIS A 188 9.67 -1.51 -21.89
N PRO A 189 10.86 -0.96 -21.57
CA PRO A 189 10.96 0.37 -20.98
C PRO A 189 10.40 1.44 -21.92
N GLY A 190 9.64 2.38 -21.36
CA GLY A 190 9.04 3.50 -22.09
C GLY A 190 7.71 3.18 -22.80
N LEU A 191 7.22 1.93 -22.74
CA LEU A 191 5.91 1.57 -23.28
C LEU A 191 4.87 1.38 -22.15
N PRO A 192 3.59 1.70 -22.40
CA PRO A 192 2.52 1.36 -21.47
C PRO A 192 2.27 -0.16 -21.51
N PRO A 193 2.06 -0.82 -20.36
CA PRO A 193 1.74 -2.24 -20.33
C PRO A 193 0.36 -2.49 -20.96
N PRO A 194 0.19 -3.57 -21.73
CA PRO A 194 -1.12 -3.98 -22.25
C PRO A 194 -2.03 -4.48 -21.12
N ASP A 195 -3.26 -4.86 -21.46
CA ASP A 195 -4.08 -5.66 -20.55
C ASP A 195 -3.34 -6.97 -20.23
N VAL A 196 -3.48 -7.47 -19.01
CA VAL A 196 -2.83 -8.69 -18.57
C VAL A 196 -3.35 -9.92 -19.32
N ALA A 197 -4.59 -9.85 -19.84
CA ALA A 197 -5.14 -10.86 -20.73
C ALA A 197 -4.33 -11.01 -22.03
N ASP A 198 -3.68 -9.94 -22.49
CA ASP A 198 -2.92 -9.88 -23.73
C ASP A 198 -1.41 -10.10 -23.52
N MET A 199 -0.96 -10.29 -22.27
CA MET A 199 0.44 -10.57 -21.97
C MET A 199 0.80 -12.04 -22.24
N GLU A 200 2.06 -12.31 -22.58
CA GLU A 200 2.57 -13.66 -22.87
C GLU A 200 2.33 -14.67 -21.73
N CYS A 201 2.49 -14.25 -20.48
CA CYS A 201 2.23 -15.09 -19.30
C CYS A 201 0.72 -15.29 -19.01
N GLY A 202 -0.15 -14.51 -19.65
CA GLY A 202 -1.58 -14.44 -19.37
C GLY A 202 -1.92 -13.88 -17.98
N PRO A 203 -3.22 -13.88 -17.61
CA PRO A 203 -3.70 -13.36 -16.34
C PRO A 203 -3.36 -14.29 -15.16
N PRO A 204 -3.33 -13.75 -13.92
CA PRO A 204 -3.23 -14.54 -12.69
C PRO A 204 -4.27 -15.66 -12.65
N ARG A 205 -3.85 -16.91 -12.42
CA ARG A 205 -4.77 -18.04 -12.34
C ARG A 205 -5.34 -18.15 -10.92
N ILE A 206 -6.68 -18.18 -10.82
CA ILE A 206 -7.36 -18.29 -9.53
C ILE A 206 -7.29 -19.74 -9.02
N ASN A 207 -6.85 -19.92 -7.77
CA ASN A 207 -6.84 -21.20 -7.07
C ASN A 207 -7.08 -20.98 -5.56
N ASP A 208 -8.35 -20.87 -5.16
CA ASP A 208 -8.71 -20.70 -3.74
C ASP A 208 -8.43 -21.93 -2.90
N LYS A 209 -8.49 -23.14 -3.47
CA LYS A 209 -8.14 -24.36 -2.73
C LYS A 209 -6.71 -24.31 -2.22
N LEU A 210 -5.78 -23.79 -3.01
CA LEU A 210 -4.39 -23.58 -2.60
C LEU A 210 -4.22 -22.32 -1.75
N MET A 211 -4.72 -21.17 -2.23
CA MET A 211 -4.40 -19.87 -1.65
C MET A 211 -5.26 -19.50 -0.43
N ARG A 212 -6.38 -20.19 -0.25
CA ARG A 212 -7.34 -20.03 0.84
C ARG A 212 -7.79 -21.40 1.38
N PHE A 213 -6.86 -22.35 1.47
CA PHE A 213 -7.15 -23.71 1.96
C PHE A 213 -7.95 -23.74 3.27
N PHE A 214 -7.74 -22.75 4.14
CA PHE A 214 -8.46 -22.60 5.41
C PHE A 214 -9.97 -22.38 5.24
N ASP A 215 -10.45 -21.79 4.14
CA ASP A 215 -11.88 -21.63 3.83
C ASP A 215 -12.55 -22.99 3.57
N HIS A 216 -11.78 -24.04 3.30
CA HIS A 216 -12.26 -25.40 3.03
C HIS A 216 -11.94 -26.38 4.17
N CYS A 217 -11.29 -25.92 5.23
CA CYS A 217 -10.97 -26.74 6.40
C CYS A 217 -12.16 -26.76 7.36
N GLU A 218 -12.93 -27.85 7.39
CA GLU A 218 -14.13 -27.97 8.21
C GLU A 218 -13.86 -27.66 9.68
N LYS A 219 -12.79 -28.25 10.25
CA LYS A 219 -12.38 -28.00 11.64
C LYS A 219 -12.11 -26.51 11.90
N PHE A 220 -11.45 -25.81 10.98
CA PHE A 220 -11.23 -24.37 11.12
C PHE A 220 -12.55 -23.59 11.05
N LEU A 221 -13.44 -23.95 10.12
CA LEU A 221 -14.73 -23.29 9.97
C LEU A 221 -15.60 -23.45 11.22
N THR A 222 -15.65 -24.64 11.79
CA THR A 222 -16.48 -24.95 12.96
C THR A 222 -15.86 -24.41 14.25
N GLU A 223 -14.58 -24.69 14.50
CA GLU A 223 -13.94 -24.38 15.78
C GLU A 223 -13.41 -22.94 15.87
N VAL A 224 -13.21 -22.25 14.73
CA VAL A 224 -12.59 -20.91 14.69
C VAL A 224 -13.44 -19.87 13.95
N GLU A 225 -13.87 -20.13 12.72
CA GLU A 225 -14.58 -19.11 11.91
C GLU A 225 -15.96 -18.79 12.48
N ARG A 226 -16.74 -19.84 12.79
CA ARG A 226 -18.12 -19.75 13.28
C ARG A 226 -18.22 -19.78 14.80
N ASN A 227 -17.11 -19.99 15.50
CA ASN A 227 -17.09 -20.05 16.96
C ASN A 227 -16.71 -18.68 17.56
N ALA A 228 -17.67 -18.03 18.21
CA ALA A 228 -17.46 -16.74 18.84
C ALA A 228 -16.42 -16.76 19.98
N THR A 229 -16.22 -17.90 20.64
CA THR A 229 -15.25 -18.03 21.75
C THR A 229 -13.83 -18.32 21.28
N ALA A 230 -13.64 -18.67 20.00
CA ALA A 230 -12.34 -19.03 19.45
C ALA A 230 -11.30 -17.90 19.52
N LEU A 231 -11.77 -16.65 19.57
CA LEU A 231 -10.93 -15.47 19.70
C LEU A 231 -10.94 -14.90 21.12
N TYR A 232 -11.05 -15.75 22.14
CA TYR A 232 -11.08 -15.37 23.57
C TYR A 232 -10.02 -14.32 23.93
N HIS A 233 -8.74 -14.56 23.59
CA HIS A 233 -7.66 -13.62 23.91
C HIS A 233 -7.82 -12.24 23.25
N VAL A 234 -8.43 -12.19 22.06
CA VAL A 234 -8.72 -10.92 21.38
C VAL A 234 -9.78 -10.15 22.15
N GLU A 235 -10.83 -10.83 22.61
CA GLU A 235 -11.89 -10.20 23.39
C GLU A 235 -11.41 -9.81 24.79
N ALA A 236 -10.69 -10.69 25.48
CA ALA A 236 -10.09 -10.41 26.78
C ALA A 236 -9.17 -9.18 26.73
N PHE A 237 -8.36 -9.03 25.68
CA PHE A 237 -7.54 -7.84 25.50
C PHE A 237 -8.37 -6.59 25.17
N LYS A 238 -9.43 -6.70 24.35
CA LYS A 238 -10.31 -5.57 24.03
C LYS A 238 -11.09 -5.05 25.24
N THR A 239 -11.45 -5.93 26.17
CA THR A 239 -12.16 -5.58 27.40
C THR A 239 -11.22 -5.36 28.59
N GLY A 240 -9.93 -5.68 28.44
CA GLY A 240 -8.91 -5.58 29.47
C GLY A 240 -8.55 -4.14 29.85
N PRO A 241 -7.86 -3.96 31.00
CA PRO A 241 -7.59 -2.65 31.58
C PRO A 241 -6.76 -1.74 30.68
N GLU A 242 -5.84 -2.29 29.88
CA GLU A 242 -5.00 -1.53 28.95
C GLU A 242 -5.86 -0.84 27.88
N MET A 243 -6.78 -1.59 27.26
CA MET A 243 -7.67 -1.04 26.23
C MET A 243 -8.69 -0.07 26.84
N GLN A 244 -9.23 -0.37 28.02
CA GLN A 244 -10.14 0.54 28.71
C GLN A 244 -9.47 1.87 29.07
N ASN A 245 -8.19 1.85 29.46
CA ASN A 245 -7.42 3.08 29.68
C ASN A 245 -7.24 3.88 28.38
N ILE A 246 -6.96 3.22 27.26
CA ILE A 246 -6.89 3.87 25.95
C ILE A 246 -8.24 4.47 25.56
N LEU A 247 -9.35 3.75 25.77
CA LEU A 247 -10.69 4.26 25.48
C LEU A 247 -10.98 5.56 26.25
N LYS A 248 -10.69 5.60 27.55
CA LYS A 248 -10.84 6.79 28.40
C LYS A 248 -9.99 7.96 27.92
N LYS A 249 -8.71 7.71 27.59
CA LYS A 249 -7.81 8.75 27.08
C LYS A 249 -8.30 9.34 25.75
N VAL A 250 -8.64 8.48 24.79
CA VAL A 250 -9.14 8.93 23.48
C VAL A 250 -10.47 9.66 23.60
N ALA A 251 -11.39 9.17 24.43
CA ALA A 251 -12.65 9.84 24.73
C ALA A 251 -12.43 11.25 25.28
N ALA A 252 -11.52 11.42 26.25
CA ALA A 252 -11.16 12.72 26.79
C ALA A 252 -10.52 13.63 25.74
N THR A 253 -9.58 13.11 24.93
CA THR A 253 -8.93 13.88 23.86
C THR A 253 -9.92 14.35 22.79
N LEU A 254 -10.86 13.49 22.42
CA LEU A 254 -11.88 13.78 21.41
C LEU A 254 -13.11 14.48 21.99
N GLN A 255 -13.20 14.61 23.32
CA GLN A 255 -14.33 15.16 24.07
C GLN A 255 -15.68 14.48 23.74
N VAL A 256 -15.67 13.15 23.64
CA VAL A 256 -16.87 12.32 23.42
C VAL A 256 -17.09 11.35 24.59
N PRO A 257 -18.33 10.91 24.86
CA PRO A 257 -18.58 9.91 25.90
C PRO A 257 -17.83 8.60 25.64
N VAL A 258 -17.24 8.02 26.70
CA VAL A 258 -16.49 6.76 26.60
C VAL A 258 -17.37 5.62 26.07
N ASN A 259 -18.65 5.60 26.45
CA ASN A 259 -19.62 4.58 26.06
C ASN A 259 -19.93 4.59 24.55
N ASP A 260 -19.67 5.70 23.86
CA ASP A 260 -19.84 5.81 22.41
C ASP A 260 -18.62 5.28 21.64
N LEU A 261 -17.53 5.00 22.35
CA LEU A 261 -16.33 4.39 21.80
C LEU A 261 -16.29 2.89 22.12
N ASN A 262 -15.75 2.11 21.19
CA ASN A 262 -15.39 0.71 21.44
C ASN A 262 -13.97 0.42 20.94
N ALA A 263 -13.39 -0.69 21.40
CA ALA A 263 -12.04 -1.09 21.01
C ALA A 263 -11.86 -1.29 19.49
N GLY A 264 -12.96 -1.50 18.75
CA GLY A 264 -12.96 -1.55 17.29
C GLY A 264 -12.95 -0.17 16.61
N LEU A 265 -13.39 0.89 17.31
CA LEU A 265 -13.46 2.27 16.84
C LEU A 265 -12.12 3.01 17.06
N ASN A 266 -11.55 2.89 18.27
CA ASN A 266 -10.29 3.57 18.63
C ASN A 266 -9.03 2.99 17.98
N ARG A 267 -9.02 1.68 17.72
CA ARG A 267 -7.92 1.02 16.97
C ARG A 267 -7.78 1.57 15.55
N PHE A 268 -8.88 2.07 14.98
CA PHE A 268 -8.93 2.61 13.64
C PHE A 268 -8.58 4.10 13.58
N LEU A 269 -8.89 4.87 14.63
CA LEU A 269 -8.41 6.25 14.79
C LEU A 269 -6.88 6.33 14.69
N LEU A 270 -6.15 5.60 15.53
CA LEU A 270 -4.68 5.68 15.52
C LEU A 270 -4.07 5.25 14.17
N GLN A 271 -4.69 4.31 13.45
CA GLN A 271 -4.21 3.81 12.16
C GLN A 271 -4.54 4.74 10.98
N SER A 272 -5.69 5.41 11.02
CA SER A 272 -6.12 6.36 9.97
C SER A 272 -5.41 7.69 10.09
N PHE A 273 -5.11 8.11 11.31
CA PHE A 273 -4.56 9.42 11.60
C PHE A 273 -3.10 9.55 11.24
N SER A 274 -2.31 8.50 11.51
CA SER A 274 -0.94 8.42 11.00
C SER A 274 -0.88 8.30 9.47
N SER A 275 -1.97 7.88 8.82
CA SER A 275 -2.10 7.93 7.35
C SER A 275 -2.66 9.27 6.83
N LEU A 276 -3.28 10.10 7.68
CA LEU A 276 -3.90 11.38 7.32
C LEU A 276 -2.92 12.57 7.44
N VAL A 277 -1.99 12.55 8.40
CA VAL A 277 -0.87 13.53 8.46
C VAL A 277 0.01 13.42 7.20
N MET A 278 0.01 12.28 6.52
CA MET A 278 0.72 12.04 5.26
C MET A 278 0.03 12.57 3.98
N GLN A 279 -1.15 13.22 4.06
CA GLN A 279 -1.99 13.50 2.87
C GLN A 279 -1.82 14.88 2.22
N ARG A 280 -0.71 15.58 2.44
CA ARG A 280 -0.37 16.76 1.64
C ARG A 280 0.77 16.44 0.67
N PRO A 281 0.57 16.40 -0.66
CA PRO A 281 -0.63 16.21 -1.49
C PRO A 281 -0.57 14.84 -2.23
N PHE A 282 -1.68 14.41 -2.84
CA PHE A 282 -1.90 13.14 -3.55
C PHE A 282 -2.33 11.95 -2.69
N TYR A 283 -3.52 11.45 -3.06
CA TYR A 283 -4.28 10.33 -2.50
C TYR A 283 -3.44 9.06 -2.27
N HIS A 284 -2.76 8.96 -1.12
CA HIS A 284 -2.02 7.74 -0.78
C HIS A 284 -2.06 7.46 0.72
N CYS A 285 -2.00 6.16 1.01
CA CYS A 285 -1.93 5.53 2.32
C CYS A 285 -3.26 5.45 3.08
N PHE A 286 -3.77 4.23 3.22
CA PHE A 286 -4.72 3.90 4.27
C PHE A 286 -4.58 2.46 4.75
N LEU A 287 -4.70 2.31 6.07
CA LEU A 287 -4.48 1.09 6.83
C LEU A 287 -5.80 0.65 7.48
N SER A 288 -6.12 -0.63 7.37
CA SER A 288 -7.34 -1.24 7.93
C SER A 288 -7.15 -2.66 8.45
N TRP A 289 -7.10 -2.88 9.77
CA TRP A 289 -6.80 -4.20 10.35
C TRP A 289 -7.69 -5.35 9.84
N ALA A 290 -7.07 -6.52 9.64
CA ALA A 290 -7.73 -7.82 9.57
C ALA A 290 -7.07 -8.69 10.64
N THR A 291 -7.89 -9.39 11.43
CA THR A 291 -7.43 -10.42 12.37
C THR A 291 -6.71 -11.51 11.57
N SER A 292 -5.43 -11.74 11.82
CA SER A 292 -4.78 -13.00 11.44
C SER A 292 -5.39 -14.10 12.30
N LYS A 293 -6.17 -15.00 11.70
CA LYS A 293 -6.72 -16.18 12.37
C LYS A 293 -5.70 -17.32 12.36
N THR A 294 -4.48 -17.05 12.81
CA THR A 294 -3.43 -18.06 12.91
C THR A 294 -3.16 -18.33 14.38
N ARG A 295 -3.59 -19.51 14.84
CA ARG A 295 -3.13 -20.12 16.09
C ARG A 295 -1.65 -20.46 15.89
N SER A 296 -0.78 -20.11 16.84
CA SER A 296 0.46 -20.88 17.00
C SER A 296 0.07 -22.28 17.51
N PRO A 297 0.84 -23.32 17.16
CA PRO A 297 0.53 -24.73 17.47
C PRO A 297 0.21 -24.97 18.95
#